data_AF-A0A9J7N9E5-F1
#
_entry.id   AF-A0A9J7N9E5-F1
#
_cell.length_a   1.000
_cell.length_b   1.000
_cell.length_c   1.000
_cell.angle_alpha   90.00
_cell.angle_beta   90.00
_cell.angle_gamma   90.00
#
_symmetry.space_group_name_H-M   'P 1'
#
loop_
_entity.id
_entity.type
_entity.pdbx_description
1 polymer ?
#
loop_
_entity_poly.entity_id
_entity_poly.type
_entity_poly.pdbx_seq_one_letter_code
_entity_poly.pdbx_strand_id
1 'polypeptide(L)'
;MVVYSSGMQHLQQSFNSNILSIAHANSVIDRKRPVTAVVCCRTWWYPLEERSKMATSQRKKGGVQRVEGKLRACIERGDYYEAHQMYRTLYFRYSAQKKYSEALELTYSGASLLLEHNQLCSGADLAMLWLEVLTQANIHVSKENIDRAMSLFKDLEADSPERISYINAALKWTKTVHPDETSGHPQLHNQLAIVFWKEKNYIQSRYHFLHCSDGQGCATMLIELSLQQGFPSEVDLFIAQTVFQYLCLNNKSTAKVTYMTYTESHPQIEDGPPFQKPLLNFVWYLLLAVEDCLTGGSSGKVTVFSVLCDVYQPSIRRDPSYLQYLDRIGQLFFGLPPPQQSGGSGLLDNLIQSFLRGEEEDTPPPAQPEEEDVD
;
A
#
# COMPACT_ATOMS: atom_id res chain seq x y z
N MET A 1 -1.18 44.84 -5.56
CA MET A 1 -0.59 44.07 -6.67
C MET A 1 0.56 44.88 -7.24
N VAL A 2 1.66 44.22 -7.58
CA VAL A 2 2.99 44.75 -7.95
C VAL A 2 4.00 44.69 -6.78
N VAL A 3 5.15 44.09 -7.11
CA VAL A 3 6.41 43.86 -6.38
C VAL A 3 6.47 42.70 -5.36
N TYR A 4 6.81 41.50 -5.84
CA TYR A 4 7.85 40.61 -5.27
C TYR A 4 8.15 39.50 -6.30
N SER A 5 8.74 39.90 -7.44
CA SER A 5 9.10 39.01 -8.55
C SER A 5 10.50 39.33 -9.10
N SER A 6 11.50 39.40 -8.20
CA SER A 6 12.92 39.64 -8.59
C SER A 6 13.92 38.63 -8.01
N GLY A 7 13.45 37.51 -7.46
CA GLY A 7 14.33 36.46 -6.91
C GLY A 7 14.61 35.28 -7.84
N MET A 8 13.92 35.17 -8.98
CA MET A 8 13.89 33.94 -9.81
C MET A 8 14.47 34.09 -11.23
N GLN A 9 15.18 35.18 -11.53
CA GLN A 9 15.84 35.36 -12.84
C GLN A 9 17.37 35.13 -12.82
N HIS A 10 18.00 35.01 -11.65
CA HIS A 10 19.44 34.77 -11.56
C HIS A 10 19.85 33.28 -11.46
N LEU A 11 18.90 32.35 -11.33
CA LEU A 11 19.18 30.90 -11.34
C LEU A 11 18.95 30.23 -12.71
N GLN A 12 18.26 30.91 -13.64
CA GLN A 12 18.02 30.39 -15.00
C GLN A 12 19.19 30.68 -15.97
N GLN A 13 20.08 31.63 -15.66
CA GLN A 13 21.23 31.99 -16.51
C GLN A 13 22.51 31.18 -16.22
N SER A 14 22.59 30.42 -15.12
CA SER A 14 23.74 29.56 -14.81
C SER A 14 23.64 28.18 -15.48
N PHE A 15 22.43 27.74 -15.86
CA PHE A 15 22.20 26.42 -16.46
C PHE A 15 22.42 26.35 -17.98
N ASN A 16 22.35 27.47 -18.71
CA ASN A 16 22.53 27.49 -20.17
C ASN A 16 23.99 27.65 -20.64
N SER A 17 24.94 27.85 -19.72
CA SER A 17 26.37 27.98 -20.04
C SER A 17 27.11 26.64 -20.14
N ASN A 18 26.52 25.55 -19.63
CA ASN A 18 27.15 24.23 -19.58
C ASN A 18 26.69 23.24 -20.67
N ILE A 19 25.73 23.62 -21.52
CA ILE A 19 25.22 22.75 -22.61
C ILE A 19 25.90 23.01 -23.97
N LEU A 20 26.79 24.01 -24.08
CA LEU A 20 27.52 24.32 -25.32
C LEU A 20 28.98 23.81 -25.38
N SER A 21 29.48 23.10 -24.36
CA SER A 21 30.89 22.64 -24.31
C SER A 21 31.12 21.16 -24.70
N ILE A 22 30.08 20.36 -24.93
CA ILE A 22 30.23 18.90 -25.19
C ILE A 22 29.89 18.51 -26.64
N ALA A 23 29.62 19.48 -27.52
CA ALA A 23 29.26 19.23 -28.92
C ALA A 23 30.39 19.51 -29.94
N HIS A 24 31.65 19.62 -29.52
CA HIS A 24 32.75 20.03 -30.42
C HIS A 24 34.00 19.15 -30.34
N ALA A 25 33.83 17.83 -30.44
CA ALA A 25 34.95 16.91 -30.62
C ALA A 25 34.56 15.68 -31.45
N ASN A 26 34.14 15.88 -32.70
CA ASN A 26 34.13 14.83 -33.73
C ASN A 26 33.91 15.43 -35.12
N SER A 27 34.97 15.99 -35.72
CA SER A 27 35.24 15.85 -37.15
C SER A 27 36.62 16.45 -37.46
N VAL A 28 37.42 15.70 -38.22
CA VAL A 28 38.34 16.15 -39.29
C VAL A 28 39.41 15.07 -39.45
N ILE A 29 39.32 14.46 -40.63
CA ILE A 29 40.18 13.49 -41.28
C ILE A 29 41.52 14.15 -41.63
N ASP A 30 42.65 13.44 -41.48
CA ASP A 30 43.71 13.54 -42.49
C ASP A 30 44.48 12.22 -42.71
N ARG A 31 44.77 11.96 -43.97
CA ARG A 31 45.37 10.77 -44.58
C ARG A 31 46.90 10.93 -44.62
N LYS A 32 47.65 9.82 -44.50
CA LYS A 32 48.82 9.52 -45.35
C LYS A 32 49.23 8.04 -45.23
N ARG A 33 49.47 7.42 -46.38
CA ARG A 33 49.89 6.01 -46.65
C ARG A 33 51.42 5.82 -46.43
N PRO A 34 52.05 4.70 -46.87
CA PRO A 34 51.94 3.30 -46.41
C PRO A 34 53.33 2.73 -46.02
N VAL A 35 53.40 1.77 -45.09
CA VAL A 35 54.59 0.88 -45.01
C VAL A 35 54.16 -0.52 -44.58
N THR A 36 54.67 -1.50 -45.30
CA THR A 36 54.55 -2.96 -45.17
C THR A 36 55.13 -3.53 -43.87
N ALA A 37 54.62 -4.72 -43.49
CA ALA A 37 55.13 -5.69 -42.49
C ALA A 37 54.87 -5.29 -41.02
N VAL A 38 54.41 -6.14 -40.09
CA VAL A 38 54.55 -7.59 -39.89
C VAL A 38 53.28 -8.12 -39.21
N VAL A 39 52.79 -9.28 -39.64
CA VAL A 39 51.76 -10.06 -38.94
C VAL A 39 52.31 -10.49 -37.58
N CYS A 40 51.79 -9.92 -36.50
CA CYS A 40 51.93 -10.47 -35.16
C CYS A 40 50.58 -11.04 -34.72
N CYS A 41 50.40 -12.35 -34.94
CA CYS A 41 49.36 -13.13 -34.31
C CYS A 41 49.54 -13.09 -32.79
N ARG A 42 48.82 -12.21 -32.10
CA ARG A 42 48.48 -12.40 -30.68
C ARG A 42 47.03 -12.83 -30.59
N THR A 43 46.85 -14.14 -30.67
CA THR A 43 45.64 -14.83 -30.20
C THR A 43 45.41 -14.47 -28.75
N TRP A 44 44.36 -13.70 -28.47
CA TRP A 44 43.81 -13.53 -27.13
C TRP A 44 43.19 -14.87 -26.71
N TRP A 45 43.97 -15.68 -26.00
CA TRP A 45 43.55 -16.91 -25.36
C TRP A 45 42.75 -16.57 -24.12
N TYR A 46 41.45 -16.28 -24.29
CA TYR A 46 40.52 -16.32 -23.16
C TYR A 46 40.48 -17.76 -22.64
N PRO A 47 40.57 -18.00 -21.32
CA PRO A 47 40.43 -19.34 -20.75
C PRO A 47 39.13 -19.99 -21.25
N LEU A 48 39.20 -21.26 -21.66
CA LEU A 48 38.06 -22.03 -22.19
C LEU A 48 36.81 -21.97 -21.28
N GLU A 49 37.01 -21.80 -19.97
CA GLU A 49 35.95 -21.62 -18.99
C GLU A 49 35.15 -20.32 -19.15
N GLU A 50 35.78 -19.19 -19.50
CA GLU A 50 35.08 -17.91 -19.66
C GLU A 50 34.25 -17.87 -20.94
N ARG A 51 34.76 -18.43 -22.05
CA ARG A 51 33.98 -18.62 -23.28
C ARG A 51 32.80 -19.56 -23.06
N SER A 52 32.98 -20.63 -22.29
CA SER A 52 31.90 -21.55 -21.93
C SER A 52 30.83 -20.84 -21.09
N LYS A 53 31.23 -20.07 -20.06
CA LYS A 53 30.30 -19.28 -19.22
C LYS A 53 29.53 -18.23 -20.04
N MET A 54 30.20 -17.50 -20.93
CA MET A 54 29.55 -16.51 -21.82
C MET A 54 28.60 -17.15 -22.84
N ALA A 55 29.02 -18.25 -23.50
CA ALA A 55 28.18 -18.98 -24.44
C ALA A 55 26.95 -19.60 -23.75
N THR A 56 27.13 -20.11 -22.53
CA THR A 56 26.04 -20.66 -21.71
C THR A 56 25.08 -19.57 -21.25
N SER A 57 25.58 -18.38 -20.92
CA SER A 57 24.78 -17.20 -20.56
C SER A 57 23.96 -16.68 -21.75
N GLN A 58 24.57 -16.52 -22.93
CA GLN A 58 23.86 -16.12 -24.16
C GLN A 58 22.83 -17.16 -24.61
N ARG A 59 23.16 -18.46 -24.53
CA ARG A 59 22.25 -19.55 -24.88
C ARG A 59 21.09 -19.70 -23.89
N LYS A 60 21.29 -19.37 -22.61
CA LYS A 60 20.22 -19.26 -21.59
C LYS A 60 19.28 -18.08 -21.89
N LYS A 61 19.80 -16.90 -22.25
CA LYS A 61 18.97 -15.73 -22.64
C LYS A 61 18.08 -16.02 -23.85
N GLY A 62 18.63 -16.66 -24.89
CA GLY A 62 17.85 -17.06 -26.07
C GLY A 62 16.77 -18.11 -25.78
N GLY A 63 16.95 -18.95 -24.74
CA GLY A 63 15.95 -19.92 -24.32
C GLY A 63 14.72 -19.29 -23.68
N VAL A 64 14.91 -18.28 -22.83
CA VAL A 64 13.82 -17.55 -22.15
C VAL A 64 12.99 -16.75 -23.16
N GLN A 65 13.66 -15.98 -24.02
CA GLN A 65 13.01 -15.18 -25.08
C GLN A 65 12.19 -16.04 -26.05
N ARG A 66 12.66 -17.26 -26.35
CA ARG A 66 11.93 -18.19 -27.21
C ARG A 66 10.68 -18.76 -26.54
N VAL A 67 10.70 -18.91 -25.21
CA VAL A 67 9.55 -19.36 -24.43
C VAL A 67 8.52 -18.24 -24.31
N GLU A 68 8.94 -17.02 -24.02
CA GLU A 68 8.07 -15.83 -24.01
C GLU A 68 7.39 -15.61 -25.36
N GLY A 69 8.14 -15.73 -26.47
CA GLY A 69 7.56 -15.63 -27.81
C GLY A 69 6.53 -16.72 -28.12
N LYS A 70 6.73 -17.94 -27.60
CA LYS A 70 5.73 -19.02 -27.72
C LYS A 70 4.49 -18.73 -26.90
N LEU A 71 4.64 -18.25 -25.67
CA LEU A 71 3.52 -17.91 -24.79
C LEU A 71 2.64 -16.84 -25.43
N ARG A 72 3.25 -15.76 -25.92
CA ARG A 72 2.52 -14.71 -26.66
C ARG A 72 1.79 -15.25 -27.88
N ALA A 73 2.44 -16.10 -28.68
CA ALA A 73 1.81 -16.71 -29.84
C ALA A 73 0.64 -17.65 -29.48
N CYS A 74 0.66 -18.32 -28.32
CA CYS A 74 -0.49 -19.11 -27.83
C CYS A 74 -1.67 -18.19 -27.49
N ILE A 75 -1.41 -17.10 -26.78
CA ILE A 75 -2.44 -16.10 -26.43
C ILE A 75 -3.06 -15.50 -27.69
N GLU A 76 -2.24 -15.11 -28.68
CA GLU A 76 -2.73 -14.55 -29.96
C GLU A 76 -3.60 -15.53 -30.76
N ARG A 77 -3.41 -16.84 -30.58
CA ARG A 77 -4.26 -17.88 -31.19
C ARG A 77 -5.52 -18.20 -30.38
N GLY A 78 -5.64 -17.67 -29.16
CA GLY A 78 -6.72 -18.01 -28.23
C GLY A 78 -6.49 -19.31 -27.45
N ASP A 79 -5.28 -19.87 -27.48
CA ASP A 79 -4.89 -21.08 -26.72
C ASP A 79 -4.59 -20.70 -25.24
N TYR A 80 -5.55 -20.08 -24.56
CA TYR A 80 -5.35 -19.46 -23.24
C TYR A 80 -5.03 -20.47 -22.14
N TYR A 81 -5.72 -21.62 -22.14
CA TYR A 81 -5.51 -22.68 -21.16
C TYR A 81 -4.11 -23.26 -21.27
N GLU A 82 -3.66 -23.56 -22.50
CA GLU A 82 -2.32 -24.06 -22.78
C GLU A 82 -1.27 -23.02 -22.36
N ALA A 83 -1.49 -21.74 -22.68
CA ALA A 83 -0.61 -20.67 -22.26
C ALA A 83 -0.50 -20.61 -20.73
N HIS A 84 -1.63 -20.66 -20.00
CA HIS A 84 -1.69 -20.65 -18.54
C HIS A 84 -0.93 -21.83 -17.93
N GLN A 85 -1.13 -23.06 -18.42
CA GLN A 85 -0.39 -24.22 -17.94
C GLN A 85 1.11 -24.13 -18.21
N MET A 86 1.49 -23.55 -19.36
CA MET A 86 2.90 -23.28 -19.66
C MET A 86 3.50 -22.25 -18.68
N TYR A 87 2.79 -21.15 -18.39
CA TYR A 87 3.21 -20.17 -17.37
C TYR A 87 3.45 -20.84 -16.02
N ARG A 88 2.50 -21.63 -15.52
CA ARG A 88 2.62 -22.37 -14.25
C ARG A 88 3.81 -23.32 -14.23
N THR A 89 4.00 -24.10 -15.29
CA THR A 89 5.12 -25.05 -15.41
C THR A 89 6.47 -24.33 -15.32
N LEU A 90 6.58 -23.19 -15.99
CA LEU A 90 7.80 -22.38 -16.00
C LEU A 90 8.04 -21.69 -14.65
N TYR A 91 6.99 -21.19 -14.01
CA TYR A 91 7.01 -20.66 -12.66
C TYR A 91 7.64 -21.68 -11.68
N PHE A 92 7.06 -22.89 -11.55
CA PHE A 92 7.57 -23.90 -10.62
C PHE A 92 9.03 -24.27 -10.92
N ARG A 93 9.39 -24.33 -12.21
CA ARG A 93 10.77 -24.59 -12.63
C ARG A 93 11.73 -23.46 -12.25
N TYR A 94 11.33 -22.19 -12.40
CA TYR A 94 12.16 -21.04 -12.03
C TYR A 94 12.25 -20.87 -10.52
N SER A 95 11.15 -21.03 -9.78
CA SER A 95 11.14 -21.00 -8.32
C SER A 95 12.02 -22.11 -7.72
N ALA A 96 11.94 -23.35 -8.23
CA ALA A 96 12.82 -24.45 -7.80
C ALA A 96 14.31 -24.17 -8.07
N GLN A 97 14.62 -23.37 -9.10
CA GLN A 97 15.97 -22.93 -9.43
C GLN A 97 16.39 -21.64 -8.70
N LYS A 98 15.55 -21.08 -7.83
CA LYS A 98 15.72 -19.78 -7.17
C LYS A 98 15.96 -18.62 -8.14
N LYS A 99 15.40 -18.73 -9.34
CA LYS A 99 15.41 -17.68 -10.38
C LYS A 99 14.23 -16.75 -10.20
N TYR A 100 14.21 -16.05 -9.06
CA TYR A 100 13.07 -15.25 -8.65
C TYR A 100 12.83 -14.04 -9.56
N SER A 101 13.89 -13.41 -10.08
CA SER A 101 13.74 -12.31 -11.03
C SER A 101 13.03 -12.76 -12.31
N GLU A 102 13.43 -13.89 -12.89
CA GLU A 102 12.77 -14.44 -14.07
C GLU A 102 11.34 -14.92 -13.77
N ALA A 103 11.10 -15.49 -12.58
CA ALA A 103 9.76 -15.88 -12.16
C ALA A 103 8.82 -14.68 -11.98
N LEU A 104 9.29 -13.58 -11.41
CA LEU A 104 8.52 -12.34 -11.26
C LEU A 104 8.12 -11.74 -12.61
N GLU A 105 9.08 -11.61 -13.53
CA GLU A 105 8.79 -11.07 -14.87
C GLU A 105 7.82 -11.97 -15.66
N LEU A 106 8.03 -13.29 -15.59
CA LEU A 106 7.17 -14.27 -16.25
C LEU A 106 5.73 -14.21 -15.72
N THR A 107 5.55 -14.26 -14.39
CA THR A 107 4.22 -14.30 -13.77
C THR A 107 3.49 -12.97 -13.90
N TYR A 108 4.17 -11.84 -13.73
CA TYR A 108 3.57 -10.52 -13.90
C TYR A 108 3.10 -10.28 -15.33
N SER A 109 3.97 -10.53 -16.31
CA SER A 109 3.63 -10.33 -17.72
C SER A 109 2.53 -11.28 -18.18
N GLY A 110 2.55 -12.54 -17.70
CA GLY A 110 1.49 -13.51 -17.97
C GLY A 110 0.15 -13.12 -17.35
N ALA A 111 0.15 -12.70 -16.08
CA ALA A 111 -1.05 -12.26 -15.39
C ALA A 111 -1.69 -11.06 -16.10
N SER A 112 -0.89 -10.00 -16.36
CA SER A 112 -1.37 -8.80 -17.07
C SER A 112 -1.98 -9.16 -18.42
N LEU A 113 -1.28 -9.97 -19.22
CA LEU A 113 -1.73 -10.35 -20.55
C LEU A 113 -3.02 -11.18 -20.54
N LEU A 114 -3.17 -12.11 -19.58
CA LEU A 114 -4.39 -12.92 -19.44
C LEU A 114 -5.58 -12.08 -18.97
N LEU A 115 -5.36 -11.15 -18.04
CA LEU A 115 -6.40 -10.21 -17.59
C LEU A 115 -6.85 -9.29 -18.73
N GLU A 116 -5.92 -8.77 -19.53
CA GLU A 116 -6.22 -7.99 -20.75
C GLU A 116 -7.11 -8.74 -21.76
N HIS A 117 -7.02 -10.07 -21.81
CA HIS A 117 -7.82 -10.94 -22.69
C HIS A 117 -9.05 -11.53 -21.99
N ASN A 118 -9.50 -10.93 -20.87
CA ASN A 118 -10.64 -11.38 -20.07
C ASN A 118 -10.55 -12.82 -19.55
N GLN A 119 -9.34 -13.37 -19.40
CA GLN A 119 -9.11 -14.68 -18.79
C GLN A 119 -8.90 -14.52 -17.29
N LEU A 120 -9.96 -14.08 -16.59
CA LEU A 120 -9.89 -13.58 -15.21
C LEU A 120 -9.29 -14.59 -14.23
N CYS A 121 -9.80 -15.83 -14.20
CA CYS A 121 -9.31 -16.84 -13.26
C CYS A 121 -7.83 -17.21 -13.52
N SER A 122 -7.44 -17.36 -14.79
CA SER A 122 -6.05 -17.68 -15.15
C SER A 122 -5.10 -16.52 -14.86
N GLY A 123 -5.54 -15.28 -15.12
CA GLY A 123 -4.80 -14.07 -14.79
C GLY A 123 -4.62 -13.90 -13.28
N ALA A 124 -5.69 -14.09 -12.50
CA ALA A 124 -5.67 -14.05 -11.05
C ALA A 124 -4.76 -15.12 -10.43
N ASP A 125 -4.80 -16.36 -10.94
CA ASP A 125 -3.88 -17.42 -10.51
C ASP A 125 -2.41 -17.01 -10.71
N LEU A 126 -2.05 -16.49 -11.88
CA LEU A 126 -0.68 -16.01 -12.11
C LEU A 126 -0.33 -14.78 -11.25
N ALA A 127 -1.29 -13.91 -10.97
CA ALA A 127 -1.10 -12.76 -10.08
C ALA A 127 -0.82 -13.22 -8.63
N MET A 128 -1.50 -14.26 -8.16
CA MET A 128 -1.22 -14.89 -6.87
C MET A 128 0.18 -15.52 -6.83
N LEU A 129 0.58 -16.22 -7.89
CA LEU A 129 1.94 -16.76 -7.99
C LEU A 129 3.00 -15.64 -7.96
N TRP A 130 2.73 -14.49 -8.58
CA TRP A 130 3.63 -13.34 -8.53
C TRP A 130 3.84 -12.83 -7.10
N LEU A 131 2.77 -12.67 -6.30
CA LEU A 131 2.85 -12.31 -4.88
C LEU A 131 3.57 -13.38 -4.05
N GLU A 132 3.37 -14.66 -4.40
CA GLU A 132 4.08 -15.77 -3.78
C GLU A 132 5.59 -15.67 -4.00
N VAL A 133 6.04 -15.36 -5.23
CA VAL A 133 7.48 -15.16 -5.49
C VAL A 133 8.04 -14.01 -4.66
N LEU A 134 7.33 -12.88 -4.57
CA LEU A 134 7.78 -11.74 -3.75
C LEU A 134 7.99 -12.14 -2.29
N THR A 135 7.07 -12.94 -1.75
CA THR A 135 7.12 -13.43 -0.37
C THR A 135 8.25 -14.45 -0.19
N GLN A 136 8.32 -15.48 -1.04
CA GLN A 136 9.35 -16.53 -0.97
C GLN A 136 10.77 -15.99 -1.13
N ALA A 137 10.95 -14.97 -1.98
CA ALA A 137 12.24 -14.34 -2.23
C ALA A 137 12.56 -13.20 -1.24
N ASN A 138 11.68 -12.96 -0.25
CA ASN A 138 11.79 -11.88 0.73
C ASN A 138 12.08 -10.51 0.09
N ILE A 139 11.37 -10.20 -0.99
CA ILE A 139 11.53 -8.94 -1.71
C ILE A 139 10.85 -7.82 -0.91
N HIS A 140 11.64 -6.87 -0.44
CA HIS A 140 11.15 -5.72 0.30
C HIS A 140 10.18 -4.86 -0.52
N VAL A 141 9.32 -4.16 0.18
CA VAL A 141 8.36 -3.24 -0.43
C VAL A 141 9.12 -2.10 -1.10
N SER A 142 8.79 -1.86 -2.37
CA SER A 142 9.29 -0.75 -3.16
C SER A 142 8.12 -0.10 -3.88
N LYS A 143 8.29 1.17 -4.29
CA LYS A 143 7.27 1.86 -5.09
C LYS A 143 6.90 1.05 -6.35
N GLU A 144 7.91 0.52 -7.04
CA GLU A 144 7.71 -0.30 -8.25
C GLU A 144 6.87 -1.55 -7.97
N ASN A 145 7.17 -2.29 -6.90
CA ASN A 145 6.43 -3.51 -6.57
C ASN A 145 5.00 -3.19 -6.12
N ILE A 146 4.77 -2.11 -5.38
CA ILE A 146 3.41 -1.66 -5.04
C ILE A 146 2.66 -1.28 -6.32
N ASP A 147 3.27 -0.50 -7.21
CA ASP A 147 2.61 -0.04 -8.44
C ASP A 147 2.23 -1.23 -9.34
N ARG A 148 3.10 -2.26 -9.41
CA ARG A 148 2.81 -3.53 -10.10
C ARG A 148 1.67 -4.30 -9.45
N ALA A 149 1.70 -4.47 -8.12
CA ALA A 149 0.63 -5.15 -7.39
C ALA A 149 -0.72 -4.44 -7.60
N MET A 150 -0.71 -3.10 -7.56
CA MET A 150 -1.89 -2.27 -7.78
C MET A 150 -2.36 -2.24 -9.23
N SER A 151 -1.47 -2.47 -10.20
CA SER A 151 -1.87 -2.67 -11.60
C SER A 151 -2.72 -3.93 -11.73
N LEU A 152 -2.18 -5.07 -11.28
CA LEU A 152 -2.88 -6.36 -11.31
C LEU A 152 -4.21 -6.29 -10.54
N PHE A 153 -4.22 -5.66 -9.37
CA PHE A 153 -5.44 -5.45 -8.58
C PHE A 153 -6.55 -4.70 -9.35
N LYS A 154 -6.19 -3.66 -10.12
CA LYS A 154 -7.17 -2.87 -10.89
C LYS A 154 -7.70 -3.62 -12.11
N ASP A 155 -6.90 -4.54 -12.64
CA ASP A 155 -7.27 -5.39 -13.77
C ASP A 155 -8.17 -6.57 -13.33
N LEU A 156 -8.26 -6.85 -12.02
CA LEU A 156 -9.20 -7.82 -11.45
C LEU A 156 -10.61 -7.22 -11.33
N GLU A 157 -11.61 -8.04 -11.63
CA GLU A 157 -13.02 -7.68 -11.48
C GLU A 157 -13.38 -7.35 -10.02
N ALA A 158 -14.09 -6.24 -9.82
CA ALA A 158 -14.33 -5.62 -8.51
C ALA A 158 -15.03 -6.54 -7.50
N ASP A 159 -16.01 -7.31 -7.97
CA ASP A 159 -16.83 -8.18 -7.13
C ASP A 159 -16.36 -9.65 -7.14
N SER A 160 -15.15 -9.91 -7.64
CA SER A 160 -14.63 -11.28 -7.75
C SER A 160 -14.00 -11.77 -6.44
N PRO A 161 -14.23 -13.03 -6.03
CA PRO A 161 -13.57 -13.62 -4.86
C PRO A 161 -12.04 -13.68 -5.03
N GLU A 162 -11.55 -13.76 -6.26
CA GLU A 162 -10.14 -13.69 -6.60
C GLU A 162 -9.53 -12.35 -6.20
N ARG A 163 -10.25 -11.24 -6.38
CA ARG A 163 -9.76 -9.90 -6.02
C ARG A 163 -9.61 -9.75 -4.51
N ILE A 164 -10.54 -10.28 -3.72
CA ILE A 164 -10.45 -10.31 -2.25
C ILE A 164 -9.22 -11.13 -1.82
N SER A 165 -9.09 -12.34 -2.37
CA SER A 165 -7.96 -13.24 -2.11
C SER A 165 -6.61 -12.58 -2.44
N TYR A 166 -6.56 -11.84 -3.55
CA TYR A 166 -5.39 -11.11 -3.99
C TYR A 166 -4.96 -10.00 -3.02
N ILE A 167 -5.91 -9.20 -2.52
CA ILE A 167 -5.62 -8.15 -1.52
C ILE A 167 -5.02 -8.78 -0.25
N ASN A 168 -5.64 -9.86 0.25
CA ASN A 168 -5.19 -10.54 1.45
C ASN A 168 -3.77 -11.10 1.28
N ALA A 169 -3.47 -11.69 0.12
CA ALA A 169 -2.12 -12.14 -0.22
C ALA A 169 -1.13 -10.98 -0.35
N ALA A 170 -1.53 -9.85 -0.95
CA ALA A 170 -0.67 -8.68 -1.11
C ALA A 170 -0.34 -8.04 0.25
N LEU A 171 -1.32 -7.87 1.13
CA LEU A 171 -1.10 -7.39 2.50
C LEU A 171 -0.23 -8.37 3.28
N LYS A 172 -0.47 -9.68 3.18
CA LYS A 172 0.37 -10.71 3.81
C LYS A 172 1.82 -10.64 3.34
N TRP A 173 2.07 -10.43 2.05
CA TRP A 173 3.43 -10.20 1.53
C TRP A 173 4.07 -9.01 2.26
N THR A 174 3.38 -7.86 2.33
CA THR A 174 3.95 -6.66 2.98
C THR A 174 4.23 -6.87 4.48
N LYS A 175 3.33 -7.53 5.21
CA LYS A 175 3.52 -7.91 6.62
C LYS A 175 4.72 -8.83 6.82
N THR A 176 4.94 -9.75 5.87
CA THR A 176 6.05 -10.72 5.94
C THR A 176 7.40 -10.04 5.81
N VAL A 177 7.52 -9.06 4.90
CA VAL A 177 8.81 -8.39 4.60
C VAL A 177 9.04 -7.10 5.40
N HIS A 178 8.00 -6.59 6.08
CA HIS A 178 8.05 -5.49 7.06
C HIS A 178 7.25 -5.85 8.34
N PRO A 179 7.81 -6.66 9.25
CA PRO A 179 7.10 -7.13 10.44
C PRO A 179 6.66 -6.04 11.42
N ASP A 180 7.28 -4.85 11.38
CA ASP A 180 6.91 -3.71 12.21
C ASP A 180 5.51 -3.15 11.83
N GLU A 181 5.07 -3.37 10.59
CA GLU A 181 3.77 -2.92 10.07
C GLU A 181 2.74 -4.06 10.17
N THR A 182 2.15 -4.23 11.35
CA THR A 182 1.32 -5.41 11.67
C THR A 182 0.06 -5.56 10.83
N SER A 183 -0.44 -4.46 10.25
CA SER A 183 -1.65 -4.46 9.39
C SER A 183 -1.31 -4.51 7.90
N GLY A 184 -0.04 -4.32 7.52
CA GLY A 184 0.42 -4.19 6.14
C GLY A 184 0.96 -2.81 5.82
N HIS A 185 1.67 -2.67 4.69
CA HIS A 185 2.40 -1.45 4.39
C HIS A 185 1.47 -0.25 4.09
N PRO A 186 1.63 0.92 4.74
CA PRO A 186 0.71 2.07 4.62
C PRO A 186 0.47 2.55 3.19
N GLN A 187 1.51 2.52 2.34
CA GLN A 187 1.40 2.93 0.93
C GLN A 187 0.48 2.01 0.10
N LEU A 188 0.46 0.70 0.40
CA LEU A 188 -0.43 -0.24 -0.29
C LEU A 188 -1.88 0.02 0.14
N HIS A 189 -2.12 0.19 1.43
CA HIS A 189 -3.41 0.62 1.97
C HIS A 189 -3.90 1.92 1.33
N ASN A 190 -3.04 2.94 1.19
CA ASN A 190 -3.42 4.20 0.55
C ASN A 190 -3.92 3.99 -0.90
N GLN A 191 -3.19 3.22 -1.72
CA GLN A 191 -3.60 2.98 -3.10
C GLN A 191 -4.91 2.16 -3.18
N LEU A 192 -5.08 1.15 -2.32
CA LEU A 192 -6.32 0.38 -2.21
C LEU A 192 -7.50 1.28 -1.82
N ALA A 193 -7.32 2.14 -0.82
CA ALA A 193 -8.34 3.06 -0.35
C ALA A 193 -8.87 3.99 -1.45
N ILE A 194 -7.95 4.52 -2.28
CA ILE A 194 -8.29 5.40 -3.41
C ILE A 194 -9.06 4.65 -4.50
N VAL A 195 -8.69 3.39 -4.79
CA VAL A 195 -9.42 2.58 -5.79
C VAL A 195 -10.83 2.28 -5.29
N PHE A 196 -10.97 1.77 -4.07
CA PHE A 196 -12.28 1.49 -3.48
C PHE A 196 -13.16 2.73 -3.37
N TRP A 197 -12.57 3.89 -3.08
CA TRP A 197 -13.30 5.16 -3.07
C TRP A 197 -13.87 5.48 -4.46
N LYS A 198 -13.06 5.36 -5.52
CA LYS A 198 -13.51 5.56 -6.90
C LYS A 198 -14.63 4.60 -7.29
N GLU A 199 -14.57 3.36 -6.79
CA GLU A 199 -15.58 2.33 -6.97
C GLU A 199 -16.80 2.50 -6.06
N LYS A 200 -16.85 3.57 -5.25
CA LYS A 200 -17.93 3.86 -4.27
C LYS A 200 -18.11 2.77 -3.21
N ASN A 201 -17.12 1.89 -3.04
CA ASN A 201 -17.02 0.96 -1.92
C ASN A 201 -16.42 1.69 -0.70
N TYR A 202 -17.25 2.53 -0.08
CA TYR A 202 -16.82 3.34 1.07
C TYR A 202 -16.42 2.51 2.28
N ILE A 203 -16.99 1.32 2.45
CA ILE A 203 -16.65 0.42 3.57
C ILE A 203 -15.18 0.01 3.47
N GLN A 204 -14.78 -0.55 2.32
CA GLN A 204 -13.39 -0.95 2.09
C GLN A 204 -12.46 0.26 2.01
N SER A 205 -12.90 1.36 1.39
CA SER A 205 -12.11 2.59 1.32
C SER A 205 -11.77 3.13 2.72
N ARG A 206 -12.76 3.23 3.62
CA ARG A 206 -12.56 3.68 5.01
C ARG A 206 -11.61 2.78 5.76
N TYR A 207 -11.78 1.46 5.64
CA TYR A 207 -10.87 0.48 6.24
C TYR A 207 -9.43 0.75 5.81
N HIS A 208 -9.16 0.83 4.51
CA HIS A 208 -7.80 1.04 4.02
C HIS A 208 -7.24 2.44 4.33
N PHE A 209 -8.05 3.50 4.31
CA PHE A 209 -7.58 4.84 4.70
C PHE A 209 -7.09 4.90 6.14
N LEU A 210 -7.66 4.07 7.01
CA LEU A 210 -7.36 4.03 8.43
C LEU A 210 -5.99 3.42 8.74
N HIS A 211 -5.55 2.50 7.88
CA HIS A 211 -4.24 1.86 7.93
C HIS A 211 -3.19 2.57 7.05
N CYS A 212 -3.48 3.79 6.59
CA CYS A 212 -2.51 4.62 5.89
C CYS A 212 -2.32 5.98 6.59
N SER A 213 -1.38 6.77 6.08
CA SER A 213 -1.03 8.09 6.65
C SER A 213 -1.63 9.27 5.87
N ASP A 214 -2.64 9.02 5.04
CA ASP A 214 -3.27 10.03 4.18
C ASP A 214 -4.58 10.57 4.78
N GLY A 215 -4.43 11.49 5.73
CA GLY A 215 -5.56 12.10 6.40
C GLY A 215 -6.37 13.03 5.49
N GLN A 216 -5.73 13.65 4.51
CA GLN A 216 -6.40 14.56 3.57
C GLN A 216 -7.30 13.78 2.60
N GLY A 217 -6.79 12.67 2.04
CA GLY A 217 -7.59 11.75 1.22
C GLY A 217 -8.74 11.15 2.01
N CYS A 218 -8.48 10.69 3.25
CA CYS A 218 -9.52 10.18 4.15
C CYS A 218 -10.62 11.20 4.42
N ALA A 219 -10.26 12.44 4.77
CA ALA A 219 -11.22 13.52 5.00
C ALA A 219 -12.08 13.82 3.76
N THR A 220 -11.45 13.88 2.59
CA THR A 220 -12.15 14.17 1.33
C THR A 220 -13.15 13.05 0.99
N MET A 221 -12.74 11.79 1.16
CA MET A 221 -13.61 10.63 1.01
C MET A 221 -14.77 10.65 2.02
N LEU A 222 -14.51 11.01 3.28
CA LEU A 222 -15.55 11.12 4.31
C LEU A 222 -16.56 12.23 4.02
N ILE A 223 -16.12 13.37 3.48
CA ILE A 223 -17.03 14.45 3.04
C ILE A 223 -17.93 13.94 1.93
N GLU A 224 -17.38 13.22 0.95
CA GLU A 224 -18.20 12.64 -0.11
C GLU A 224 -19.20 11.63 0.46
N LEU A 225 -18.76 10.75 1.35
CA LEU A 225 -19.61 9.76 2.00
C LEU A 225 -20.74 10.42 2.81
N SER A 226 -20.44 11.41 3.64
CA SER A 226 -21.43 12.09 4.48
C SER A 226 -22.49 12.80 3.63
N LEU A 227 -22.08 13.41 2.51
CA LEU A 227 -23.00 14.09 1.59
C LEU A 227 -23.88 13.14 0.78
N GLN A 228 -23.37 11.96 0.42
CA GLN A 228 -24.08 11.00 -0.44
C GLN A 228 -24.94 10.01 0.35
N GLN A 229 -24.49 9.58 1.53
CA GLN A 229 -25.11 8.49 2.28
C GLN A 229 -25.43 8.84 3.75
N GLY A 230 -24.98 9.99 4.25
CA GLY A 230 -25.19 10.40 5.66
C GLY A 230 -26.44 11.26 5.86
N PHE A 231 -26.97 11.26 7.08
CA PHE A 231 -27.97 12.24 7.48
C PHE A 231 -27.31 13.57 7.87
N PRO A 232 -27.95 14.74 7.64
CA PRO A 232 -27.38 16.04 8.04
C PRO A 232 -27.06 16.18 9.53
N SER A 233 -27.75 15.40 10.37
CA SER A 233 -27.48 15.33 11.81
C SER A 233 -26.19 14.57 12.14
N GLU A 234 -25.62 13.78 11.23
CA GLU A 234 -24.50 12.87 11.49
C GLU A 234 -23.15 13.41 11.02
N VAL A 235 -23.12 14.58 10.38
CA VAL A 235 -21.91 15.20 9.80
C VAL A 235 -20.72 15.22 10.77
N ASP A 236 -20.97 15.48 12.05
CA ASP A 236 -19.96 15.48 13.10
C ASP A 236 -19.59 14.08 13.61
N LEU A 237 -20.49 13.10 13.48
CA LEU A 237 -20.25 11.71 13.86
C LEU A 237 -19.26 11.01 12.93
N PHE A 238 -19.33 11.27 11.61
CA PHE A 238 -18.40 10.69 10.63
C PHE A 238 -16.94 10.99 11.00
N ILE A 239 -16.64 12.28 11.24
CA ILE A 239 -15.28 12.70 11.55
C ILE A 239 -14.86 12.35 12.98
N ALA A 240 -15.77 12.43 13.95
CA ALA A 240 -15.47 12.04 15.33
C ALA A 240 -15.07 10.57 15.42
N GLN A 241 -15.85 9.68 14.78
CA GLN A 241 -15.55 8.24 14.75
C GLN A 241 -14.16 7.99 14.14
N THR A 242 -13.87 8.57 12.98
CA THR A 242 -12.58 8.36 12.31
C THR A 242 -11.39 8.92 13.10
N VAL A 243 -11.54 10.09 13.74
CA VAL A 243 -10.50 10.64 14.61
C VAL A 243 -10.24 9.73 15.80
N PHE A 244 -11.28 9.23 16.46
CA PHE A 244 -11.12 8.32 17.59
C PHE A 244 -10.42 7.02 17.17
N GLN A 245 -10.80 6.46 16.02
CA GLN A 245 -10.15 5.28 15.46
C GLN A 245 -8.65 5.53 15.18
N TYR A 246 -8.28 6.64 14.54
CA TYR A 246 -6.87 6.98 14.35
C TYR A 246 -6.11 7.15 15.68
N LEU A 247 -6.72 7.75 16.70
CA LEU A 247 -6.11 7.88 18.02
C LEU A 247 -5.93 6.51 18.70
N CYS A 248 -6.88 5.58 18.56
CA CYS A 248 -6.73 4.20 19.05
C CYS A 248 -5.58 3.45 18.36
N LEU A 249 -5.27 3.80 17.11
CA LEU A 249 -4.10 3.32 16.35
C LEU A 249 -2.80 4.07 16.68
N ASN A 250 -2.81 4.98 17.65
CA ASN A 250 -1.70 5.87 17.97
C ASN A 250 -1.25 6.76 16.77
N ASN A 251 -2.14 6.97 15.78
CA ASN A 251 -1.87 7.74 14.58
C ASN A 251 -2.39 9.19 14.71
N LYS A 252 -1.82 9.92 15.69
CA LYS A 252 -2.22 11.30 16.03
C LYS A 252 -2.08 12.31 14.88
N SER A 253 -1.04 12.14 14.06
CA SER A 253 -0.73 13.08 12.97
C SER A 253 -1.84 13.03 11.92
N THR A 254 -2.19 11.82 11.49
CA THR A 254 -3.26 11.58 10.52
C THR A 254 -4.61 11.97 11.11
N ALA A 255 -4.86 11.68 12.40
CA ALA A 255 -6.09 12.12 13.09
C ALA A 255 -6.28 13.65 12.99
N LYS A 256 -5.24 14.43 13.31
CA LYS A 256 -5.27 15.89 13.24
C LYS A 256 -5.46 16.40 11.82
N VAL A 257 -4.70 15.89 10.85
CA VAL A 257 -4.83 16.30 9.43
C VAL A 257 -6.23 15.98 8.89
N THR A 258 -6.76 14.80 9.21
CA THR A 258 -8.10 14.37 8.79
C THR A 258 -9.16 15.30 9.39
N TYR A 259 -9.08 15.59 10.69
CA TYR A 259 -10.00 16.50 11.37
C TYR A 259 -9.99 17.89 10.74
N MET A 260 -8.82 18.51 10.63
CA MET A 260 -8.69 19.86 10.08
C MET A 260 -9.22 19.95 8.65
N THR A 261 -8.77 19.04 7.77
CA THR A 261 -9.19 19.00 6.37
C THR A 261 -10.71 18.83 6.26
N TYR A 262 -11.30 17.93 7.06
CA TYR A 262 -12.73 17.68 7.04
C TYR A 262 -13.51 18.92 7.48
N THR A 263 -13.15 19.52 8.62
CA THR A 263 -13.87 20.69 9.14
C THR A 263 -13.73 21.93 8.27
N GLU A 264 -12.59 22.13 7.62
CA GLU A 264 -12.34 23.27 6.73
C GLU A 264 -13.02 23.12 5.36
N SER A 265 -13.19 21.89 4.88
CA SER A 265 -13.68 21.62 3.51
C SER A 265 -15.14 21.16 3.45
N HIS A 266 -15.76 20.77 4.57
CA HIS A 266 -17.12 20.23 4.56
C HIS A 266 -18.17 21.35 4.41
N PRO A 267 -19.05 21.31 3.39
CA PRO A 267 -19.94 22.44 3.07
C PRO A 267 -21.06 22.69 4.10
N GLN A 268 -21.33 21.73 4.97
CA GLN A 268 -22.33 21.84 6.06
C GLN A 268 -21.70 22.17 7.43
N ILE A 269 -20.40 22.49 7.47
CA ILE A 269 -19.72 22.93 8.68
C ILE A 269 -19.38 24.41 8.49
N GLU A 270 -19.82 25.24 9.44
CA GLU A 270 -19.45 26.66 9.50
C GLU A 270 -18.04 26.82 10.06
N ASP A 271 -17.41 27.96 9.78
CA ASP A 271 -16.08 28.30 10.28
C ASP A 271 -15.99 28.14 11.81
N GLY A 272 -14.86 27.61 12.27
CA GLY A 272 -14.53 27.41 13.67
C GLY A 272 -13.06 27.04 13.84
N PRO A 273 -12.63 26.63 15.03
CA PRO A 273 -13.37 26.60 16.31
C PRO A 273 -13.57 28.01 16.94
N PRO A 274 -14.60 28.22 17.78
CA PRO A 274 -15.59 27.23 18.21
C PRO A 274 -16.66 26.97 17.14
N PHE A 275 -17.00 25.71 16.95
CA PHE A 275 -18.04 25.26 16.03
C PHE A 275 -19.42 25.29 16.71
N GLN A 276 -20.48 25.41 15.92
CA GLN A 276 -21.87 25.27 16.43
C GLN A 276 -22.16 23.85 16.94
N LYS A 277 -21.53 22.83 16.34
CA LYS A 277 -21.72 21.42 16.71
C LYS A 277 -20.81 21.09 17.92
N PRO A 278 -21.37 20.78 19.10
CA PRO A 278 -20.54 20.57 20.30
C PRO A 278 -19.58 19.38 20.18
N LEU A 279 -19.96 18.33 19.45
CA LEU A 279 -19.07 17.18 19.24
C LEU A 279 -17.79 17.55 18.48
N LEU A 280 -17.84 18.48 17.53
CA LEU A 280 -16.63 18.95 16.84
C LEU A 280 -15.71 19.68 17.82
N ASN A 281 -16.26 20.54 18.69
CA ASN A 281 -15.47 21.19 19.74
C ASN A 281 -14.82 20.17 20.68
N PHE A 282 -15.56 19.12 21.08
CA PHE A 282 -15.00 18.02 21.87
C PHE A 282 -13.80 17.38 21.17
N VAL A 283 -13.94 16.99 19.90
CA VAL A 283 -12.86 16.36 19.13
C VAL A 283 -11.65 17.30 18.98
N TRP A 284 -11.89 18.58 18.72
CA TRP A 284 -10.82 19.59 18.67
C TRP A 284 -10.06 19.71 19.99
N TYR A 285 -10.76 19.86 21.12
CA TYR A 285 -10.12 19.93 22.44
C TYR A 285 -9.43 18.62 22.82
N LEU A 286 -9.98 17.47 22.44
CA LEU A 286 -9.35 16.18 22.63
C LEU A 286 -8.02 16.10 21.87
N LEU A 287 -7.98 16.52 20.60
CA LEU A 287 -6.75 16.54 19.80
C LEU A 287 -5.68 17.46 20.42
N LEU A 288 -6.08 18.64 20.93
CA LEU A 288 -5.18 19.53 21.66
C LEU A 288 -4.65 18.88 22.95
N ALA A 289 -5.51 18.21 23.72
CA ALA A 289 -5.11 17.52 24.95
C ALA A 289 -4.14 16.37 24.66
N VAL A 290 -4.35 15.61 23.58
CA VAL A 290 -3.44 14.54 23.13
C VAL A 290 -2.09 15.10 22.68
N GLU A 291 -2.08 16.23 21.97
CA GLU A 291 -0.85 16.89 21.51
C GLU A 291 -0.02 17.42 22.70
N ASP A 292 -0.67 18.08 23.66
CA ASP A 292 -0.01 18.58 24.87
C ASP A 292 0.45 17.45 25.82
N CYS A 293 -0.15 16.25 25.73
CA CYS A 293 0.33 15.10 26.49
C CYS A 293 1.81 14.77 26.25
N LEU A 294 2.33 15.09 25.06
CA LEU A 294 3.69 14.77 24.63
C LEU A 294 4.77 15.71 25.17
N THR A 295 4.40 16.89 25.67
CA THR A 295 5.35 17.97 26.05
C THR A 295 5.77 17.95 27.53
N GLY A 296 5.37 16.92 28.31
CA GLY A 296 6.08 16.56 29.55
C GLY A 296 5.48 16.90 30.94
N GLY A 297 4.23 17.35 31.07
CA GLY A 297 3.60 17.56 32.41
C GLY A 297 2.42 16.63 32.76
N SER A 298 2.61 15.54 33.50
CA SER A 298 1.57 14.49 33.68
C SER A 298 0.41 14.79 34.66
N SER A 299 0.51 15.78 35.56
CA SER A 299 -0.44 15.90 36.69
C SER A 299 -1.74 16.67 36.41
N GLY A 300 -1.84 17.45 35.34
CA GLY A 300 -3.06 18.18 34.94
C GLY A 300 -3.85 17.55 33.79
N LYS A 301 -3.26 16.57 33.11
CA LYS A 301 -3.69 16.07 31.79
C LYS A 301 -4.89 15.12 31.85
N VAL A 302 -4.91 14.27 32.87
CA VAL A 302 -6.06 13.38 33.14
C VAL A 302 -7.29 14.21 33.48
N THR A 303 -7.13 15.25 34.29
CA THR A 303 -8.23 16.14 34.68
C THR A 303 -8.86 16.83 33.47
N VAL A 304 -8.05 17.30 32.51
CA VAL A 304 -8.56 17.90 31.26
C VAL A 304 -9.38 16.89 30.46
N PHE A 305 -8.85 15.69 30.25
CA PHE A 305 -9.56 14.63 29.53
C PHE A 305 -10.87 14.23 30.21
N SER A 306 -10.85 13.99 31.52
CA SER A 306 -12.05 13.63 32.28
C SER A 306 -13.11 14.72 32.23
N VAL A 307 -12.72 16.00 32.43
CA VAL A 307 -13.65 17.14 32.35
C VAL A 307 -14.23 17.27 30.94
N LEU A 308 -13.43 17.08 29.88
CA LEU A 308 -13.95 17.08 28.51
C LEU A 308 -15.00 16.00 28.29
N CYS A 309 -14.72 14.77 28.73
CA CYS A 309 -15.67 13.65 28.64
C CYS A 309 -16.96 13.93 29.42
N ASP A 310 -16.87 14.51 30.62
CA ASP A 310 -18.02 14.83 31.46
C ASP A 310 -18.88 15.97 30.88
N VAL A 311 -18.27 17.02 30.36
CA VAL A 311 -18.99 18.18 29.78
C VAL A 311 -19.67 17.81 28.47
N TYR A 312 -19.01 17.03 27.62
CA TYR A 312 -19.52 16.66 26.30
C TYR A 312 -20.27 15.33 26.27
N GLN A 313 -20.55 14.74 27.43
CA GLN A 313 -21.29 13.49 27.60
C GLN A 313 -22.55 13.37 26.72
N PRO A 314 -23.43 14.40 26.63
CA PRO A 314 -24.61 14.34 25.75
C PRO A 314 -24.27 14.20 24.26
N SER A 315 -23.14 14.77 23.82
CA SER A 315 -22.68 14.66 22.43
C SER A 315 -22.00 13.33 22.16
N ILE A 316 -21.22 12.82 23.13
CA ILE A 316 -20.51 11.55 23.05
C ILE A 316 -21.51 10.39 22.99
N ARG A 317 -22.55 10.40 23.82
CA ARG A 317 -23.56 9.32 23.89
C ARG A 317 -24.45 9.20 22.65
N ARG A 318 -24.33 10.08 21.66
CA ARG A 318 -25.00 9.94 20.36
C ARG A 318 -24.55 8.68 19.61
N ASP A 319 -23.31 8.24 19.81
CA ASP A 319 -22.79 6.96 19.35
C ASP A 319 -22.24 6.17 20.55
N PRO A 320 -22.88 5.06 20.95
CA PRO A 320 -22.42 4.24 22.07
C PRO A 320 -21.00 3.67 21.91
N SER A 321 -20.50 3.52 20.68
CA SER A 321 -19.14 3.00 20.43
C SER A 321 -18.04 3.95 20.89
N TYR A 322 -18.34 5.26 20.99
CA TYR A 322 -17.36 6.29 21.37
C TYR A 322 -16.79 6.09 22.76
N LEU A 323 -17.57 5.55 23.70
CA LEU A 323 -17.10 5.32 25.06
C LEU A 323 -15.90 4.36 25.09
N GLN A 324 -15.91 3.32 24.25
CA GLN A 324 -14.83 2.34 24.20
C GLN A 324 -13.59 2.90 23.52
N TYR A 325 -13.76 3.70 22.46
CA TYR A 325 -12.65 4.41 21.87
C TYR A 325 -12.02 5.38 22.87
N LEU A 326 -12.83 6.13 23.60
CA LEU A 326 -12.36 7.09 24.62
C LEU A 326 -11.68 6.39 25.79
N ASP A 327 -12.16 5.21 26.22
CA ASP A 327 -11.46 4.40 27.23
C ASP A 327 -10.07 3.99 26.73
N ARG A 328 -9.96 3.55 25.47
CA ARG A 328 -8.68 3.18 24.86
C ARG A 328 -7.75 4.39 24.72
N ILE A 329 -8.28 5.53 24.27
CA ILE A 329 -7.53 6.80 24.16
C ILE A 329 -7.06 7.26 25.55
N GLY A 330 -7.93 7.14 26.56
CA GLY A 330 -7.64 7.38 27.97
C GLY A 330 -6.44 6.59 28.47
N GLN A 331 -6.39 5.30 28.16
CA GLN A 331 -5.26 4.42 28.50
C GLN A 331 -3.99 4.80 27.73
N LEU A 332 -4.10 5.00 26.41
CA LEU A 332 -2.95 5.23 25.54
C LEU A 332 -2.23 6.57 25.80
N PHE A 333 -2.99 7.64 26.01
CA PHE A 333 -2.43 9.00 26.07
C PHE A 333 -2.44 9.62 27.47
N PHE A 334 -3.38 9.20 28.33
CA PHE A 334 -3.59 9.82 29.64
C PHE A 334 -3.25 8.87 30.81
N GLY A 335 -2.87 7.62 30.53
CA GLY A 335 -2.47 6.65 31.57
C GLY A 335 -3.61 6.24 32.50
N LEU A 336 -4.86 6.36 32.05
CA LEU A 336 -6.01 5.84 32.79
C LEU A 336 -5.91 4.31 32.94
N PRO A 337 -6.32 3.75 34.09
CA PRO A 337 -6.37 2.30 34.25
C PRO A 337 -7.41 1.71 33.28
N PRO A 338 -7.22 0.44 32.84
CA PRO A 338 -8.22 -0.24 32.04
C PRO A 338 -9.55 -0.32 32.81
N PRO A 339 -10.70 -0.15 32.14
CA PRO A 339 -12.01 -0.17 32.79
C PRO A 339 -12.25 -1.53 33.48
N GLN A 340 -12.88 -1.51 34.65
CA GLN A 340 -13.31 -2.74 35.32
C GLN A 340 -14.37 -3.43 34.46
N GLN A 341 -14.07 -4.66 34.03
CA GLN A 341 -14.87 -5.46 33.09
C GLN A 341 -16.34 -5.51 33.50
N SER A 342 -17.14 -4.65 32.90
CA SER A 342 -18.58 -4.58 33.11
C SER A 342 -19.25 -5.23 31.90
N GLY A 343 -19.39 -6.57 31.94
CA GLY A 343 -20.39 -7.40 31.26
C GLY A 343 -20.65 -7.34 29.74
N GLY A 344 -20.18 -6.33 29.00
CA GLY A 344 -20.49 -6.12 27.58
C GLY A 344 -19.28 -5.71 26.71
N SER A 345 -18.08 -5.68 27.30
CA SER A 345 -16.86 -5.18 26.65
C SER A 345 -16.20 -6.17 25.68
N GLY A 346 -16.58 -7.46 25.67
CA GLY A 346 -15.88 -8.49 24.88
C GLY A 346 -16.16 -8.46 23.37
N LEU A 347 -17.35 -8.03 22.95
CA LEU A 347 -17.75 -8.09 21.53
C LEU A 347 -17.07 -7.03 20.66
N LEU A 348 -16.83 -5.84 21.22
CA LEU A 348 -16.21 -4.73 20.51
C LEU A 348 -14.72 -4.56 20.82
N ASP A 349 -14.21 -5.11 21.93
CA ASP A 349 -12.76 -5.30 22.09
C ASP A 349 -12.23 -6.28 21.02
N ASN A 350 -13.01 -7.33 20.71
CA ASN A 350 -12.77 -8.17 19.54
C ASN A 350 -12.90 -7.40 18.21
N LEU A 351 -13.75 -6.36 18.14
CA LEU A 351 -13.90 -5.53 16.94
C LEU A 351 -12.73 -4.53 16.78
N ILE A 352 -12.23 -3.96 17.88
CA ILE A 352 -11.02 -3.13 17.90
C ILE A 352 -9.79 -4.00 17.59
N GLN A 353 -9.73 -5.23 18.09
CA GLN A 353 -8.69 -6.21 17.76
C GLN A 353 -8.78 -6.68 16.30
N SER A 354 -9.98 -6.95 15.80
CA SER A 354 -10.25 -7.33 14.40
C SER A 354 -9.86 -6.20 13.45
N PHE A 355 -10.23 -4.97 13.81
CA PHE A 355 -9.80 -3.75 13.16
C PHE A 355 -8.28 -3.56 13.18
N LEU A 356 -7.61 -3.87 14.29
CA LEU A 356 -6.14 -3.78 14.41
C LEU A 356 -5.41 -4.88 13.61
N ARG A 357 -5.96 -6.09 13.55
CA ARG A 357 -5.31 -7.26 12.93
C ARG A 357 -5.58 -7.40 11.44
N GLY A 358 -6.66 -6.83 10.92
CA GLY A 358 -7.21 -7.22 9.62
C GLY A 358 -7.72 -8.66 9.70
N GLU A 359 -8.80 -8.96 9.00
CA GLU A 359 -9.45 -10.27 9.05
C GLU A 359 -8.49 -11.39 8.62
N GLU A 360 -7.91 -12.11 9.58
CA GLU A 360 -7.39 -13.45 9.35
C GLU A 360 -8.60 -14.39 9.38
N GLU A 361 -9.11 -14.76 8.20
CA GLU A 361 -9.98 -15.93 8.09
C GLU A 361 -9.21 -17.17 8.56
N ASP A 362 -9.84 -17.90 9.48
CA ASP A 362 -9.38 -19.18 10.03
C ASP A 362 -8.94 -20.15 8.91
N THR A 363 -7.63 -20.34 8.76
CA THR A 363 -7.14 -21.58 8.14
C THR A 363 -7.43 -22.73 9.10
N PRO A 364 -8.25 -23.73 8.72
CA PRO A 364 -8.49 -24.87 9.59
C PRO A 364 -7.16 -25.61 9.83
N PRO A 365 -6.90 -26.09 11.06
CA PRO A 365 -5.68 -26.81 11.36
C PRO A 365 -5.57 -28.05 10.45
N PRO A 366 -4.35 -28.44 10.05
CA PRO A 366 -4.15 -29.63 9.24
C PRO A 366 -4.72 -30.85 9.99
N ALA A 367 -5.58 -31.60 9.32
CA ALA A 367 -6.12 -32.85 9.82
C ALA A 367 -4.97 -33.74 10.32
N GLN A 368 -5.04 -34.12 11.59
CA GLN A 368 -4.15 -35.13 12.15
C GLN A 368 -4.43 -36.46 11.42
N PRO A 369 -3.39 -37.24 11.06
CA PRO A 369 -3.60 -38.56 10.51
C PRO A 369 -4.31 -39.42 11.56
N GLU A 370 -5.43 -40.00 11.16
CA GLU A 370 -6.12 -41.05 11.93
C GLU A 370 -5.13 -42.21 12.14
N GLU A 371 -4.83 -42.51 13.41
CA GLU A 371 -4.13 -43.74 13.77
C GLU A 371 -5.07 -44.91 13.42
N GLU A 372 -4.66 -45.72 12.43
CA GLU A 372 -5.24 -47.03 12.20
C GLU A 372 -4.95 -47.91 13.43
N ASP A 373 -5.99 -48.18 14.22
CA ASP A 373 -5.99 -49.27 15.20
C ASP A 373 -5.75 -50.59 14.46
N VAL A 374 -4.57 -51.16 14.70
CA VAL A 374 -4.23 -52.55 14.32
C VAL A 374 -4.74 -53.46 15.44
N ASP A 375 -5.84 -54.15 15.17
CA ASP A 375 -6.21 -55.40 15.85
C ASP A 375 -5.87 -56.62 14.96
#